data_AF-A0A445C477-F1
#
_entry.id   AF-A0A445C477-F1
#
_cell.length_a   1.000
_cell.length_b   1.000
_cell.length_c   1.000
_cell.angle_alpha   90.00
_cell.angle_beta   90.00
_cell.angle_gamma   90.00
#
_symmetry.space_group_name_H-M   'P 1'
#
loop_
_entity.id
_entity.type
_entity.pdbx_description
1 polymer ?
#
loop_
_entity_poly.entity_id
_entity_poly.type
_entity_poly.pdbx_seq_one_letter_code
_entity_poly.pdbx_strand_id
1 'polypeptide(L)'
;MNPTAGLNCPTRIYKHTLKDVGAWIISKVVLDHSHPCCPSKAKMLKQHRELSMSIRRTIENNEEAGIRPSKTYQSFVATAGGHRELNFIEKDVRNYITREVRNVSEQEDAKKFGKYLLRMKEKNQNFFFKLELEEDQSIKLAFWADARSRAAFEYFGDVISFDTTYNTNRYDFVCGSFVGVNHHGQSTLLGCCLMNNTSWMLFDEK
;
A
#
# COMPACT_ATOMS: atom_id res chain seq x y z
N MET A 1 -9.66 4.86 -10.04
CA MET A 1 -10.05 4.34 -11.36
C MET A 1 -8.96 4.73 -12.34
N ASN A 2 -8.20 3.78 -12.87
CA ASN A 2 -7.32 4.02 -14.02
C ASN A 2 -8.22 4.22 -15.25
N PRO A 3 -8.25 5.40 -15.89
CA PRO A 3 -9.17 5.66 -17.00
C PRO A 3 -8.86 4.83 -18.27
N THR A 4 -7.70 4.19 -18.33
CA THR A 4 -7.12 3.65 -19.56
C THR A 4 -7.25 2.13 -19.75
N ALA A 5 -7.77 1.38 -18.78
CA ALA A 5 -7.80 -0.09 -18.88
C ALA A 5 -9.03 -0.64 -19.65
N GLY A 6 -10.01 0.18 -20.00
CA GLY A 6 -11.31 -0.29 -20.52
C GLY A 6 -11.70 0.16 -21.92
N LEU A 7 -10.92 1.01 -22.58
CA LEU A 7 -11.22 1.51 -23.92
C LEU A 7 -10.11 1.03 -24.85
N ASN A 8 -10.46 0.26 -25.87
CA ASN A 8 -9.55 -0.28 -26.87
C ASN A 8 -9.00 0.85 -27.77
N CYS A 9 -8.22 1.76 -27.18
CA CYS A 9 -7.74 2.99 -27.79
C CYS A 9 -6.39 2.74 -28.47
N PRO A 10 -6.23 3.15 -29.75
CA PRO A 10 -4.99 2.87 -30.50
C PRO A 10 -3.81 3.75 -30.07
N THR A 11 -4.03 4.78 -29.26
CA THR A 11 -3.02 5.74 -28.81
C THR A 11 -1.88 5.06 -28.05
N ARG A 12 -0.66 5.14 -28.59
CA ARG A 12 0.53 4.50 -28.01
C ARG A 12 1.80 5.28 -28.35
N ILE A 13 2.74 5.31 -27.40
CA ILE A 13 4.10 5.82 -27.62
C ILE A 13 5.06 4.64 -27.53
N TYR A 14 5.87 4.45 -28.56
CA TYR A 14 6.89 3.41 -28.64
C TYR A 14 8.24 4.02 -28.27
N LYS A 15 8.93 3.40 -27.31
CA LYS A 15 10.27 3.79 -26.88
C LYS A 15 11.25 2.64 -27.08
N HIS A 16 12.47 2.96 -27.53
CA HIS A 16 13.61 2.05 -27.54
C HIS A 16 14.72 2.59 -26.65
N THR A 17 15.52 1.68 -26.11
CA THR A 17 16.72 2.01 -25.34
C THR A 17 17.95 1.74 -26.21
N LEU A 18 18.76 2.76 -26.42
CA LEU A 18 20.10 2.63 -26.97
C LEU A 18 21.05 2.26 -25.83
N LYS A 19 21.39 0.98 -25.72
CA LYS A 19 22.18 0.43 -24.60
C LYS A 19 23.62 0.96 -24.56
N ASP A 20 24.16 1.33 -25.71
CA ASP A 20 25.48 1.87 -25.95
C ASP A 20 25.67 3.30 -25.43
N VAL A 21 24.62 4.11 -25.47
CA VAL A 21 24.67 5.53 -25.03
C VAL A 21 23.77 5.79 -23.80
N GLY A 22 23.06 4.78 -23.31
CA GLY A 22 22.11 4.91 -22.20
C GLY A 22 20.91 5.81 -22.52
N ALA A 23 20.64 6.08 -23.80
CA ALA A 23 19.63 7.01 -24.24
C ALA A 23 18.30 6.32 -24.57
N TRP A 24 17.19 7.05 -24.40
CA TRP A 24 15.85 6.60 -24.80
C TRP A 24 15.42 7.36 -26.04
N ILE A 25 14.98 6.64 -27.07
CA ILE A 25 14.45 7.23 -28.30
C ILE A 25 12.98 6.86 -28.46
N ILE A 26 12.16 7.85 -28.78
CA ILE A 26 10.78 7.64 -29.22
C ILE A 26 10.83 7.26 -30.70
N SER A 27 10.52 6.00 -31.05
CA SER A 27 10.54 5.54 -32.44
C SER A 27 9.24 5.79 -33.18
N LYS A 28 8.11 5.75 -32.47
CA LYS A 28 6.78 5.88 -33.06
C LYS A 28 5.81 6.46 -32.04
N VAL A 29 4.97 7.36 -32.53
CA VAL A 29 3.87 7.94 -31.77
C VAL A 29 2.59 7.71 -32.56
N VAL A 30 1.61 7.07 -31.95
CA VAL A 30 0.23 6.94 -32.47
C VAL A 30 -0.64 7.85 -31.62
N LEU A 31 -1.13 8.94 -32.21
CA LEU A 31 -1.92 9.97 -31.51
C LEU A 31 -3.44 9.78 -31.69
N ASP A 32 -3.86 8.87 -32.57
CA ASP A 32 -5.28 8.66 -32.82
C ASP A 32 -5.97 8.11 -31.58
N HIS A 33 -7.14 8.68 -31.27
CA HIS A 33 -8.00 8.26 -30.18
C HIS A 33 -9.30 7.70 -30.72
N SER A 34 -9.80 6.64 -30.09
CA SER A 34 -11.12 6.06 -30.40
C SER A 34 -12.27 6.77 -29.66
N HIS A 35 -11.95 7.80 -28.88
CA HIS A 35 -12.90 8.52 -28.03
C HIS A 35 -12.50 10.00 -27.90
N PRO A 36 -13.45 10.90 -27.55
CA PRO A 36 -13.13 12.28 -27.23
C PRO A 36 -12.12 12.36 -26.07
N CYS A 37 -11.09 13.19 -26.23
CA CYS A 37 -10.17 13.52 -25.16
C CYS A 37 -10.76 14.62 -24.29
N CYS A 38 -10.54 14.55 -22.98
CA CYS A 38 -11.02 15.55 -22.02
C CYS A 38 -9.83 16.16 -21.25
N PRO A 39 -9.10 17.13 -21.85
CA PRO A 39 -7.93 17.72 -21.23
C PRO A 39 -8.20 18.36 -19.86
N SER A 40 -9.41 18.91 -19.67
CA SER A 40 -9.83 19.49 -18.38
C SER A 40 -9.83 18.49 -17.23
N LYS A 41 -10.00 17.18 -17.51
CA LYS A 41 -9.92 16.11 -16.50
C LYS A 41 -8.50 15.61 -16.27
N ALA A 42 -7.52 16.01 -17.09
CA ALA A 42 -6.12 15.58 -16.92
C ALA A 42 -5.55 16.02 -15.55
N LYS A 43 -5.97 17.20 -15.05
CA LYS A 43 -5.62 17.69 -13.72
C LYS A 43 -6.04 16.76 -12.58
N MET A 44 -7.02 15.88 -12.80
CA MET A 44 -7.48 14.91 -11.81
C MET A 44 -6.66 13.60 -11.80
N LEU A 45 -5.72 13.43 -12.73
CA LEU A 45 -4.82 12.27 -12.71
C LEU A 45 -3.92 12.36 -11.48
N LYS A 46 -3.63 11.20 -10.87
CA LYS A 46 -2.83 11.12 -9.63
C LYS A 46 -1.52 11.90 -9.71
N GLN A 47 -0.84 11.86 -10.85
CA GLN A 47 0.44 12.54 -11.11
C GLN A 47 0.35 14.08 -11.21
N HIS A 48 -0.84 14.64 -11.42
CA HIS A 48 -1.06 16.08 -11.57
C HIS A 48 -1.77 16.72 -10.38
N ARG A 49 -2.09 15.92 -9.34
CA ARG A 49 -2.74 16.40 -8.13
C ARG A 49 -1.70 16.70 -7.07
N GLU A 50 -1.73 17.91 -6.54
CA GLU A 50 -0.81 18.35 -5.49
C GLU A 50 -1.53 19.24 -4.47
N LEU A 51 -1.16 19.08 -3.20
CA LEU A 51 -1.55 19.99 -2.13
C LEU A 51 -0.47 21.07 -2.00
N SER A 52 -0.83 22.33 -2.24
CA SER A 52 0.07 23.46 -2.02
C SER A 52 0.39 23.63 -0.53
N MET A 53 1.46 24.36 -0.21
CA MET A 53 1.84 24.63 1.19
C MET A 53 0.75 25.33 2.00
N SER A 54 0.00 26.27 1.39
CA SER A 54 -1.10 26.94 2.07
C SER A 54 -2.24 25.98 2.39
N ILE A 55 -2.60 25.11 1.45
CA ILE A 55 -3.61 24.06 1.65
C ILE A 55 -3.18 23.10 2.76
N ARG A 56 -1.92 22.65 2.74
CA ARG A 56 -1.34 21.76 3.76
C ARG A 56 -1.46 22.34 5.17
N ARG A 57 -1.07 23.61 5.35
CA ARG A 57 -1.18 24.32 6.63
C ARG A 57 -2.62 24.41 7.12
N THR A 58 -3.58 24.68 6.24
CA THR A 58 -5.00 24.67 6.60
C THR A 58 -5.49 23.27 6.99
N ILE A 59 -5.01 22.22 6.33
CA ILE A 59 -5.33 20.83 6.70
C ILE A 59 -4.79 20.51 8.10
N GLU A 60 -3.55 20.89 8.40
CA GLU A 60 -2.91 20.70 9.71
C GLU A 60 -3.70 21.40 10.83
N ASN A 61 -3.99 22.70 10.68
CA ASN A 61 -4.75 23.46 11.67
C ASN A 61 -6.14 22.84 11.92
N ASN A 62 -6.80 22.37 10.86
CA ASN A 62 -8.12 21.75 10.98
C ASN A 62 -8.06 20.39 11.66
N GLU A 63 -7.01 19.61 11.42
CA GLU A 63 -6.78 18.33 12.11
C GLU A 63 -6.53 18.55 13.60
N GLU A 64 -5.71 19.55 13.96
CA GLU A 64 -5.47 19.95 15.35
C GLU A 64 -6.78 20.38 16.05
N ALA A 65 -7.64 21.11 15.33
CA ALA A 65 -8.97 21.49 15.80
C ALA A 65 -10.00 20.34 15.80
N GLY A 66 -9.62 19.12 15.42
CA GLY A 66 -10.51 17.95 15.38
C GLY A 66 -11.58 18.00 14.28
N ILE A 67 -11.42 18.86 13.27
CA ILE A 67 -12.36 18.99 12.16
C ILE A 67 -12.24 17.79 11.24
N ARG A 68 -13.38 17.16 10.94
CA ARG A 68 -13.41 15.98 10.06
C ARG A 68 -12.78 16.31 8.70
N PRO A 69 -11.93 15.42 8.13
CA PRO A 69 -11.30 15.63 6.82
C PRO A 69 -12.29 15.96 5.69
N SER A 70 -13.49 15.39 5.75
CA SER A 70 -14.57 15.68 4.79
C SER A 70 -15.03 17.13 4.85
N LYS A 71 -15.13 17.72 6.04
CA LYS A 71 -15.49 19.13 6.23
C LYS A 71 -14.36 20.05 5.82
N THR A 72 -13.10 19.68 6.10
CA THR A 72 -11.92 20.39 5.60
C THR A 72 -11.91 20.44 4.07
N TYR A 73 -12.16 19.31 3.39
CA TYR A 73 -12.27 19.30 1.94
C TYR A 73 -13.41 20.17 1.41
N GLN A 74 -14.60 20.08 2.03
CA GLN A 74 -15.76 20.90 1.62
C GLN A 74 -15.51 22.40 1.79
N SER A 75 -14.74 22.81 2.80
CA SER A 75 -14.30 24.20 2.96
C SER A 75 -13.48 24.69 1.75
N PHE A 76 -12.52 23.89 1.27
CA PHE A 76 -11.77 24.24 0.06
C PHE A 76 -12.66 24.30 -1.19
N VAL A 77 -13.63 23.40 -1.31
CA VAL A 77 -14.59 23.40 -2.42
C VAL A 77 -15.42 24.66 -2.42
N ALA A 78 -15.91 25.09 -1.25
CA ALA A 78 -16.67 26.31 -1.09
C ALA A 78 -15.84 27.54 -1.47
N THR A 79 -14.60 27.64 -0.98
CA THR A 79 -13.69 28.76 -1.29
C THR A 79 -13.30 28.82 -2.75
N ALA A 80 -13.07 27.68 -3.40
CA ALA A 80 -12.69 27.61 -4.81
C ALA A 80 -13.89 27.77 -5.77
N GLY A 81 -15.13 27.80 -5.27
CA GLY A 81 -16.33 27.90 -6.11
C GLY A 81 -16.75 26.59 -6.78
N GLY A 82 -16.21 25.45 -6.34
CA GLY A 82 -16.63 24.13 -6.81
C GLY A 82 -15.51 23.09 -6.89
N HIS A 83 -15.92 21.82 -7.04
CA HIS A 83 -14.99 20.70 -7.09
C HIS A 83 -14.02 20.74 -8.29
N ARG A 84 -14.44 21.36 -9.40
CA ARG A 84 -13.65 21.42 -10.65
C ARG A 84 -12.50 22.43 -10.58
N GLU A 85 -12.57 23.36 -9.62
CA GLU A 85 -11.55 24.40 -9.41
C GLU A 85 -10.42 23.93 -8.50
N LEU A 86 -10.57 22.75 -7.86
CA LEU A 86 -9.53 22.14 -7.06
C LEU A 86 -8.71 21.14 -7.87
N ASN A 87 -7.39 21.19 -7.70
CA ASN A 87 -6.46 20.23 -8.28
C ASN A 87 -6.24 19.00 -7.37
N PHE A 88 -7.13 18.74 -6.40
CA PHE A 88 -7.05 17.60 -5.48
C PHE A 88 -8.45 17.16 -5.04
N ILE A 89 -8.57 15.94 -4.53
CA ILE A 89 -9.83 15.38 -4.03
C ILE A 89 -9.79 15.13 -2.52
N GLU A 90 -10.94 14.84 -1.92
CA GLU A 90 -11.03 14.53 -0.48
C GLU A 90 -10.09 13.40 -0.04
N LYS A 91 -9.87 12.39 -0.90
CA LYS A 91 -8.91 11.32 -0.64
C LYS A 91 -7.49 11.84 -0.42
N ASP A 92 -7.09 12.87 -1.15
CA ASP A 92 -5.74 13.44 -1.04
C ASP A 92 -5.57 14.15 0.32
N VAL A 93 -6.62 14.82 0.83
CA VAL A 93 -6.66 15.39 2.20
C VAL A 93 -6.53 14.29 3.26
N ARG A 94 -7.31 13.21 3.15
CA ARG A 94 -7.24 12.09 4.11
C ARG A 94 -5.86 11.42 4.09
N ASN A 95 -5.30 11.22 2.89
CA ASN A 95 -3.97 10.64 2.74
C ASN A 95 -2.91 11.54 3.38
N TYR A 96 -2.99 12.86 3.17
CA TYR A 96 -2.08 13.83 3.78
C TYR A 96 -2.14 13.81 5.31
N ILE A 97 -3.35 13.87 5.89
CA ILE A 97 -3.54 13.78 7.34
C ILE A 97 -2.95 12.48 7.89
N THR A 98 -3.23 11.36 7.22
CA THR A 98 -2.75 10.04 7.66
C THR A 98 -1.24 9.92 7.59
N ARG A 99 -0.63 10.49 6.54
CA ARG A 99 0.80 10.32 6.24
C ARG A 99 1.69 11.36 6.90
N GLU A 100 1.26 12.63 6.94
CA GLU A 100 2.13 13.76 7.32
C GLU A 100 1.74 14.37 8.67
N VAL A 101 0.44 14.39 9.00
CA VAL A 101 -0.04 15.10 10.20
C VAL A 101 -0.11 14.17 11.40
N ARG A 102 -0.78 13.02 11.23
CA ARG A 102 -0.87 11.99 12.26
C ARG A 102 0.40 11.19 12.41
N ASN A 103 1.34 11.35 11.46
CA ASN A 103 2.70 10.83 11.42
C ASN A 103 2.99 9.76 12.50
N VAL A 104 2.29 8.63 12.39
CA VAL A 104 2.52 7.52 13.31
C VAL A 104 3.82 6.92 12.84
N SER A 105 4.88 7.20 13.60
CA SER A 105 6.20 6.66 13.33
C SER A 105 6.10 5.15 13.18
N GLU A 106 6.85 4.58 12.24
CA GLU A 106 7.00 3.13 12.06
C GLU A 106 7.27 2.43 13.39
N GLN A 107 8.02 3.08 14.28
CA GLN A 107 8.31 2.59 15.62
C GLN A 107 7.08 2.49 16.51
N GLU A 108 6.15 3.45 16.43
CA GLU A 108 4.91 3.40 17.22
C GLU A 108 3.98 2.32 16.71
N ASP A 109 3.89 2.14 15.40
CA ASP A 109 3.10 1.08 14.80
C ASP A 109 3.71 -0.30 15.09
N ALA A 110 5.04 -0.43 15.04
CA ALA A 110 5.76 -1.64 15.46
C ALA A 110 5.47 -1.98 16.92
N LYS A 111 5.51 -1.00 17.82
CA LYS A 111 5.17 -1.17 19.24
C LYS A 111 3.71 -1.59 19.44
N LYS A 112 2.76 -0.98 18.74
CA LYS A 112 1.33 -1.35 18.80
C LYS A 112 1.10 -2.77 18.28
N PHE A 113 1.77 -3.13 17.20
CA PHE A 113 1.70 -4.46 16.61
C PHE A 113 2.29 -5.54 17.53
N GLY A 114 3.46 -5.28 18.12
CA GLY A 114 4.05 -6.17 19.12
C GLY A 114 3.14 -6.37 20.35
N LYS A 115 2.53 -5.30 20.87
CA LYS A 115 1.53 -5.39 21.95
C LYS A 115 0.32 -6.23 21.55
N TYR A 116 -0.13 -6.13 20.30
CA TYR A 116 -1.22 -6.96 19.78
C TYR A 116 -0.84 -8.45 19.77
N LEU A 117 0.35 -8.80 19.27
CA LEU A 117 0.83 -10.20 19.24
C LEU A 117 0.97 -10.79 20.65
N LEU A 118 1.50 -10.01 21.59
CA LEU A 118 1.57 -10.38 23.02
C LEU A 118 0.18 -10.65 23.58
N ARG A 119 -0.79 -9.76 23.34
CA ARG A 119 -2.18 -9.96 23.79
C ARG A 119 -2.82 -11.21 23.20
N MET A 120 -2.51 -11.55 21.95
CA MET A 120 -2.99 -12.78 21.33
C MET A 120 -2.39 -14.03 21.98
N LYS A 121 -1.11 -13.98 22.36
CA LYS A 121 -0.43 -15.03 23.12
C LYS A 121 -1.00 -15.20 24.53
N GLU A 122 -1.29 -14.10 25.23
CA GLU A 122 -1.91 -14.14 26.57
C GLU A 122 -3.30 -14.78 26.53
N LYS A 123 -4.11 -14.43 25.52
CA LYS A 123 -5.46 -15.00 25.34
C LYS A 123 -5.42 -16.48 24.97
N ASN A 124 -4.39 -16.92 24.24
CA ASN A 124 -4.27 -18.29 23.80
C ASN A 124 -2.79 -18.72 23.83
N GLN A 125 -2.43 -19.55 24.80
CA GLN A 125 -1.06 -20.06 24.96
C GLN A 125 -0.59 -20.90 23.75
N ASN A 126 -1.52 -21.40 22.93
CA ASN A 126 -1.19 -22.09 21.68
C ASN A 126 -0.96 -21.12 20.51
N PHE A 127 -1.22 -19.82 20.62
CA PHE A 127 -0.74 -18.84 19.65
C PHE A 127 0.80 -18.79 19.69
N PHE A 128 1.43 -18.61 18.53
CA PHE A 128 2.88 -18.43 18.42
C PHE A 128 3.17 -17.17 17.61
N PHE A 129 4.20 -16.43 18.00
CA PHE A 129 4.75 -15.37 17.18
C PHE A 129 6.25 -15.20 17.42
N LYS A 130 6.93 -14.65 16.42
CA LYS A 130 8.29 -14.12 16.49
C LYS A 130 8.26 -12.71 15.93
N LEU A 131 8.86 -11.76 16.64
CA LEU A 131 8.99 -10.38 16.19
C LEU A 131 10.45 -9.96 16.32
N GLU A 132 11.05 -9.57 15.21
CA GLU A 132 12.38 -8.99 15.11
C GLU A 132 12.24 -7.54 14.65
N LEU A 133 12.96 -6.65 15.33
CA LEU A 133 13.01 -5.23 15.02
C LEU A 133 14.41 -4.88 14.48
N GLU A 134 14.48 -3.86 13.63
CA GLU A 134 15.74 -3.24 13.23
C GLU A 134 16.30 -2.34 14.35
N GLU A 135 17.51 -1.81 14.15
CA GLU A 135 18.15 -0.87 15.10
C GLU A 135 17.28 0.36 15.38
N ASP A 136 16.60 0.87 14.35
CA ASP A 136 15.69 2.00 14.43
C ASP A 136 14.31 1.66 15.01
N GLN A 137 14.12 0.44 15.54
CA GLN A 137 12.86 -0.06 16.11
C GLN A 137 11.71 -0.24 15.10
N SER A 138 11.97 -0.15 13.79
CA SER A 138 11.03 -0.60 12.76
C SER A 138 10.95 -2.14 12.75
N ILE A 139 9.89 -2.70 12.15
CA ILE A 139 9.76 -4.17 12.04
C ILE A 139 10.75 -4.66 10.98
N LYS A 140 11.61 -5.61 11.35
CA LYS A 140 12.42 -6.36 10.39
C LYS A 140 11.64 -7.55 9.83
N LEU A 141 11.14 -8.36 10.76
CA LEU A 141 10.44 -9.60 10.50
C LEU A 141 9.39 -9.82 11.60
N ALA A 142 8.18 -10.13 11.22
CA ALA A 142 7.20 -10.72 12.12
C ALA A 142 6.65 -11.99 11.52
N PHE A 143 6.55 -13.04 12.32
CA PHE A 143 5.87 -14.28 11.99
C PHE A 143 4.85 -14.58 13.08
N TRP A 144 3.67 -15.08 12.71
CA TRP A 144 2.69 -15.55 13.67
C TRP A 144 1.84 -16.70 13.12
N ALA A 145 1.42 -17.58 14.01
CA ALA A 145 0.51 -18.67 13.74
C ALA A 145 -0.44 -18.84 14.93
N ASP A 146 -1.74 -18.84 14.66
CA ASP A 146 -2.73 -19.12 15.69
C ASP A 146 -2.78 -20.62 16.06
N ALA A 147 -3.51 -20.96 17.12
CA ALA A 147 -3.60 -22.33 17.60
C ALA A 147 -4.13 -23.30 16.53
N ARG A 148 -5.06 -22.84 15.69
CA ARG A 148 -5.63 -23.66 14.62
C ARG A 148 -4.61 -23.91 13.52
N SER A 149 -3.88 -22.87 13.14
CA SER A 149 -2.84 -22.91 12.10
C SER A 149 -1.70 -23.85 12.52
N ARG A 150 -1.29 -23.78 13.80
CA ARG A 150 -0.30 -24.71 14.36
C ARG A 150 -0.79 -26.14 14.43
N ALA A 151 -2.03 -26.37 14.88
CA ALA A 151 -2.61 -27.70 14.86
C ALA A 151 -2.72 -28.24 13.43
N ALA A 152 -3.13 -27.40 12.47
CA ALA A 152 -3.19 -27.79 11.06
C ALA A 152 -1.81 -28.15 10.50
N PHE A 153 -0.75 -27.45 10.90
CA PHE A 153 0.62 -27.76 10.49
C PHE A 153 1.06 -29.16 10.92
N GLU A 154 0.61 -29.66 12.09
CA GLU A 154 0.92 -31.02 12.54
C GLU A 154 0.35 -32.11 11.60
N TYR A 155 -0.75 -31.83 10.90
CA TYR A 155 -1.39 -32.78 9.98
C TYR A 155 -1.09 -32.52 8.50
N PHE A 156 -0.85 -31.26 8.12
CA PHE A 156 -0.82 -30.79 6.73
C PHE A 156 0.43 -29.95 6.41
N GLY A 157 1.47 -30.05 7.24
CA GLY A 157 2.75 -29.34 7.07
C GLY A 157 3.77 -30.07 6.19
N ASP A 158 3.37 -31.16 5.54
CA ASP A 158 4.19 -31.97 4.62
C ASP A 158 4.47 -31.22 3.31
N VAL A 159 3.49 -30.47 2.80
CA VAL A 159 3.64 -29.60 1.63
C VAL A 159 3.15 -28.20 1.98
N ILE A 160 4.06 -27.22 1.89
CA ILE A 160 3.77 -25.83 2.22
C ILE A 160 4.06 -24.96 1.00
N SER A 161 3.05 -24.22 0.58
CA SER A 161 3.20 -23.11 -0.35
C SER A 161 3.35 -21.81 0.43
N PHE A 162 4.27 -20.96 -0.03
CA PHE A 162 4.43 -19.60 0.48
C PHE A 162 3.95 -18.63 -0.59
N ASP A 163 2.92 -17.86 -0.28
CA ASP A 163 2.37 -16.86 -1.19
C ASP A 163 2.54 -15.46 -0.60
N THR A 164 3.20 -14.58 -1.36
CA THR A 164 3.40 -13.16 -1.07
C THR A 164 2.39 -12.34 -1.87
N THR A 165 1.10 -12.58 -1.64
CA THR A 165 0.04 -12.04 -2.51
C THR A 165 -0.20 -10.52 -2.39
N TYR A 166 0.50 -9.82 -1.50
CA TYR A 166 0.28 -8.38 -1.30
C TYR A 166 1.61 -7.64 -1.12
N ASN A 167 1.99 -6.86 -2.14
CA ASN A 167 3.13 -5.96 -2.06
C ASN A 167 2.70 -4.49 -1.94
N THR A 168 3.39 -3.81 -1.01
CA THR A 168 3.48 -2.38 -0.66
C THR A 168 2.28 -1.67 -0.01
N ASN A 169 2.17 -1.84 1.32
CA ASN A 169 1.68 -0.78 2.22
C ASN A 169 2.71 0.39 2.26
N ARG A 170 2.38 1.53 2.89
CA ARG A 170 3.21 2.75 3.05
C ARG A 170 4.63 2.55 3.60
N TYR A 171 4.98 1.33 3.98
CA TYR A 171 6.19 0.93 4.69
C TYR A 171 7.04 -0.07 3.89
N ASP A 172 6.68 -0.32 2.62
CA ASP A 172 7.35 -1.32 1.79
C ASP A 172 7.52 -2.69 2.48
N PHE A 173 6.49 -3.10 3.24
CA PHE A 173 6.41 -4.44 3.81
C PHE A 173 5.77 -5.42 2.83
N VAL A 174 6.34 -6.60 2.74
CA VAL A 174 5.78 -7.78 2.09
C VAL A 174 5.00 -8.56 3.14
N CYS A 175 3.71 -8.81 2.88
CA CYS A 175 2.92 -9.74 3.68
C CYS A 175 2.88 -11.10 2.97
N GLY A 176 3.26 -12.14 3.69
CA GLY A 176 3.27 -13.52 3.20
C GLY A 176 2.35 -14.42 4.01
N SER A 177 1.77 -15.41 3.35
CA SER A 177 1.00 -16.47 3.97
C SER A 177 1.64 -17.84 3.70
N PHE A 178 1.68 -18.67 4.73
CA PHE A 178 2.09 -20.07 4.63
C PHE A 178 0.82 -20.90 4.52
N VAL A 179 0.67 -21.64 3.42
CA VAL A 179 -0.55 -22.36 3.07
C VAL A 179 -0.21 -23.81 2.77
N GLY A 180 -0.79 -24.73 3.54
CA GLY A 180 -0.77 -26.16 3.26
C GLY A 180 -2.02 -26.61 2.52
N VAL A 181 -2.13 -27.92 2.30
CA VAL A 181 -3.28 -28.55 1.64
C VAL A 181 -3.85 -29.62 2.57
N ASN A 182 -5.14 -29.53 2.89
CA ASN A 182 -5.78 -30.56 3.71
C ASN A 182 -6.10 -31.83 2.90
N HIS A 183 -6.61 -32.87 3.58
CA HIS A 183 -6.99 -34.14 2.97
C HIS A 183 -8.11 -34.05 1.91
N HIS A 184 -8.77 -32.90 1.76
CA HIS A 184 -9.75 -32.62 0.70
C HIS A 184 -9.16 -31.82 -0.47
N GLY A 185 -7.85 -31.58 -0.49
CA GLY A 185 -7.21 -30.74 -1.52
C GLY A 185 -7.45 -29.24 -1.32
N GLN A 186 -7.91 -28.80 -0.14
CA GLN A 186 -8.23 -27.39 0.12
C GLN A 186 -7.08 -26.67 0.81
N SER A 187 -6.84 -25.42 0.40
CA SER A 187 -5.88 -24.52 1.02
C SER A 187 -6.18 -24.32 2.52
N THR A 188 -5.16 -24.52 3.36
CA THR A 188 -5.25 -24.36 4.80
C THR A 188 -4.14 -23.41 5.27
N LEU A 189 -4.52 -22.31 5.93
CA LEU A 189 -3.56 -21.34 6.46
C LEU A 189 -2.79 -21.96 7.64
N LEU A 190 -1.46 -21.93 7.55
CA LEU A 190 -0.53 -22.46 8.55
C LEU A 190 0.21 -21.36 9.33
N GLY A 191 0.23 -20.14 8.79
CA GLY A 191 0.79 -18.97 9.45
C GLY A 191 0.91 -17.79 8.49
N CYS A 192 1.34 -16.66 9.02
CA CYS A 192 1.58 -15.45 8.26
C CYS A 192 2.91 -14.82 8.65
N CYS A 193 3.47 -14.02 7.75
CA CYS A 193 4.59 -13.15 8.04
C CYS A 193 4.41 -11.75 7.48
N LEU A 194 5.15 -10.83 8.08
CA LEU A 194 5.35 -9.46 7.62
C LEU A 194 6.87 -9.22 7.59
N MET A 195 7.41 -8.84 6.44
CA MET A 195 8.87 -8.74 6.23
C MET A 195 9.20 -7.50 5.43
N ASN A 196 10.24 -6.77 5.82
CA ASN A 196 10.72 -5.63 5.02
C ASN A 196 11.09 -6.12 3.62
N ASN A 197 10.76 -5.36 2.57
CA ASN A 197 11.10 -5.68 1.18
C ASN A 197 12.60 -5.99 0.96
N THR A 198 13.50 -5.36 1.73
CA THR A 198 14.95 -5.69 1.69
C THR A 198 15.26 -7.11 2.18
N SER A 199 14.52 -7.59 3.18
CA SER A 199 14.65 -8.96 3.71
C SER A 199 13.99 -10.00 2.81
N TRP A 200 12.93 -9.62 2.08
CA TRP A 200 12.29 -10.47 1.07
C TRP A 200 13.25 -10.83 -0.07
N MET A 201 14.00 -9.85 -0.60
CA MET A 201 14.92 -10.10 -1.72
C MET A 201 15.98 -11.16 -1.37
N LEU A 202 16.36 -11.28 -0.10
CA LEU A 202 17.30 -12.31 0.39
C LEU A 202 16.66 -13.70 0.58
N PHE A 203 15.34 -13.77 0.69
CA PHE A 203 14.60 -15.03 0.81
C PHE A 203 14.33 -15.69 -0.54
N ASP A 204 14.15 -14.90 -1.61
CA ASP A 204 13.90 -15.40 -2.97
C ASP A 204 15.20 -15.90 -3.67
N GLU A 205 16.37 -15.46 -3.18
CA GLU A 205 17.68 -15.88 -3.71
C GLU A 205 18.20 -17.22 -3.12
N LYS A 206 17.44 -17.90 -2.25
CA LYS A 206 17.81 -19.19 -1.65
C LYS A 206 16.85 -20.31 -2.02
#